data_AF-A0A8J3A1B8-F1
#
_entry.id   AF-A0A8J3A1B8-F1
#
_cell.length_a   1.000
_cell.length_b   1.000
_cell.length_c   1.000
_cell.angle_alpha   90.00
_cell.angle_beta   90.00
_cell.angle_gamma   90.00
#
_symmetry.space_group_name_H-M   'P 1'
#
loop_
_entity.id
_entity.type
_entity.pdbx_description
1 polymer ?
#
loop_
_entity_poly.entity_id
_entity_poly.type
_entity_poly.pdbx_seq_one_letter_code
_entity_poly.pdbx_strand_id
1 'polypeptide(L)'
;MTNDTKLNRFIALRAAMKKEISWWAGNYFRDAATLRALELEGEPEEIISRLRDPAKILKKNNSGLPILQKESRYHLSAEVLLNDRDPQTFTAAMKAGKSDWKKARLKKDSNCMGAALAVMLLSDKASIDSHDLQALKEAYDRLAKNHRWSIRPNILPLLAFAMQVNPDAADFADSIIPKMRAAPNLGKILVMQEAIAASMTGLSADEVVARMSAIVHALKERKFDRSVPDMPTVALATALDVSPEDLAAEVMQAVPMLESGFFNKWEHHHTALQLVIADHFSRMDNQLSAIAPFTLAMITYLGATAGGDGDGGGGG
;
A
#
# COMPACT_ATOMS: atom_id res chain seq x y z
N MET A 1 17.89 -8.58 13.40
CA MET A 1 17.05 -9.32 14.37
C MET A 1 15.67 -8.70 14.29
N THR A 2 14.85 -9.24 13.39
CA THR A 2 13.41 -8.96 13.37
C THR A 2 12.86 -9.25 14.75
N ASN A 3 12.21 -8.26 15.34
CA ASN A 3 11.77 -8.28 16.73
C ASN A 3 10.64 -9.31 16.82
N ASP A 4 10.90 -10.50 17.39
CA ASP A 4 9.89 -11.55 17.64
C ASP A 4 8.60 -10.94 18.23
N THR A 5 8.74 -9.87 19.01
CA THR A 5 7.65 -9.08 19.58
C THR A 5 6.71 -8.44 18.54
N LYS A 6 7.20 -7.86 17.43
CA LYS A 6 6.36 -7.18 16.43
C LYS A 6 5.60 -8.16 15.55
N LEU A 7 6.24 -9.28 15.19
CA LEU A 7 5.58 -10.37 14.46
C LEU A 7 4.55 -11.10 15.32
N ASN A 8 4.86 -11.38 16.60
CA ASN A 8 3.88 -11.93 17.53
C ASN A 8 2.70 -10.96 17.75
N ARG A 9 2.97 -9.65 17.86
CA ARG A 9 1.94 -8.62 17.94
C ARG A 9 1.08 -8.59 16.67
N PHE A 10 1.68 -8.70 15.49
CA PHE A 10 0.94 -8.80 14.22
C PHE A 10 0.00 -10.00 14.21
N ILE A 11 0.49 -11.19 14.58
CA ILE A 11 -0.31 -12.42 14.62
C ILE A 11 -1.49 -12.27 15.59
N ALA A 12 -1.26 -11.72 16.79
CA ALA A 12 -2.30 -11.50 17.79
C ALA A 12 -3.34 -10.47 17.34
N LEU A 13 -2.92 -9.31 16.81
CA LEU A 13 -3.81 -8.30 16.25
C LEU A 13 -4.62 -8.82 15.08
N ARG A 14 -4.00 -9.60 14.19
CA ARG A 14 -4.68 -10.20 13.05
C ARG A 14 -5.77 -11.19 13.50
N ALA A 15 -5.47 -12.01 14.51
CA ALA A 15 -6.42 -12.95 15.09
C ALA A 15 -7.62 -12.21 15.70
N ALA A 16 -7.39 -11.09 16.40
CA ALA A 16 -8.46 -10.23 16.91
C ALA A 16 -9.26 -9.59 15.76
N MET A 17 -8.60 -9.06 14.73
CA MET A 17 -9.21 -8.44 13.54
C MET A 17 -10.12 -9.41 12.78
N LYS A 18 -9.82 -10.71 12.79
CA LYS A 18 -10.67 -11.77 12.18
C LYS A 18 -12.07 -11.83 12.78
N LYS A 19 -12.27 -11.39 14.03
CA LYS A 19 -13.58 -11.33 14.67
C LYS A 19 -14.44 -10.17 14.13
N GLU A 20 -13.80 -9.11 13.63
CA GLU A 20 -14.48 -7.90 13.13
C GLU A 20 -14.66 -7.87 11.61
N ILE A 21 -13.63 -8.28 10.88
CA ILE A 21 -13.62 -8.28 9.43
C ILE A 21 -14.10 -9.64 8.96
N SER A 22 -15.18 -9.64 8.16
CA SER A 22 -15.82 -10.87 7.70
C SER A 22 -14.82 -11.80 7.00
N TRP A 23 -14.99 -13.11 7.17
CA TRP A 23 -14.13 -14.10 6.53
C TRP A 23 -14.15 -14.02 5.01
N TRP A 24 -15.27 -13.56 4.44
CA TRP A 24 -15.47 -13.32 3.01
C TRP A 24 -14.68 -12.14 2.46
N ALA A 25 -14.24 -11.20 3.31
CA ALA A 25 -13.49 -10.03 2.88
C ALA A 25 -12.04 -10.35 2.45
N GLY A 26 -11.64 -11.62 2.39
CA GLY A 26 -10.28 -12.02 2.01
C GLY A 26 -9.24 -11.74 3.11
N ASN A 27 -8.07 -12.38 3.00
CA ASN A 27 -6.97 -12.19 3.96
C ASN A 27 -6.31 -10.81 3.80
N TYR A 28 -6.29 -10.26 2.58
CA TYR A 28 -5.66 -8.97 2.27
C TYR A 28 -6.17 -7.76 3.05
N PHE A 29 -7.49 -7.64 3.23
CA PHE A 29 -8.07 -6.52 3.96
C PHE A 29 -7.74 -6.58 5.46
N ARG A 30 -7.66 -7.81 6.00
CA ARG A 30 -7.25 -8.05 7.38
C ARG A 30 -5.77 -7.72 7.56
N ASP A 31 -4.93 -8.17 6.65
CA ASP A 31 -3.49 -7.93 6.72
C ASP A 31 -3.17 -6.44 6.60
N ALA A 32 -3.78 -5.72 5.66
CA ALA A 32 -3.65 -4.27 5.52
C ALA A 32 -4.07 -3.50 6.79
N ALA A 33 -5.25 -3.81 7.33
CA ALA A 33 -5.73 -3.17 8.57
C ALA A 33 -4.85 -3.52 9.78
N THR A 34 -4.35 -4.76 9.85
CA THR A 34 -3.47 -5.22 10.93
C THR A 34 -2.12 -4.53 10.86
N LEU A 35 -1.49 -4.50 9.67
CA LEU A 35 -0.21 -3.84 9.44
C LEU A 35 -0.26 -2.39 9.89
N ARG A 36 -1.35 -1.68 9.59
CA ARG A 36 -1.47 -0.29 10.03
C ARG A 36 -1.76 -0.16 11.52
N ALA A 37 -2.59 -1.02 12.08
CA ALA A 37 -2.90 -1.01 13.52
C ALA A 37 -1.72 -1.42 14.42
N LEU A 38 -0.62 -1.95 13.87
CA LEU A 38 0.57 -2.35 14.63
C LEU A 38 1.13 -1.24 15.52
N GLU A 39 1.08 -0.01 15.02
CA GLU A 39 1.65 1.17 15.68
C GLU A 39 0.71 1.77 16.75
N LEU A 40 -0.53 1.29 16.87
CA LEU A 40 -1.44 1.72 17.93
C LEU A 40 -1.03 1.10 19.27
N GLU A 41 -1.03 1.90 20.33
CA GLU A 41 -0.80 1.43 21.70
C GLU A 41 -1.98 0.63 22.26
N GLY A 42 -1.68 -0.34 23.11
CA GLY A 42 -2.66 -1.18 23.82
C GLY A 42 -2.62 -2.66 23.42
N GLU A 43 -3.49 -3.43 24.05
CA GLU A 43 -3.67 -4.84 23.74
C GLU A 43 -4.48 -5.04 22.44
N PRO A 44 -4.30 -6.16 21.72
CA PRO A 44 -4.99 -6.41 20.46
C PRO A 44 -6.49 -6.15 20.48
N GLU A 45 -7.22 -6.68 21.47
CA GLU A 45 -8.67 -6.53 21.56
C GLU A 45 -9.11 -5.08 21.88
N GLU A 46 -8.29 -4.34 22.62
CA GLU A 46 -8.54 -2.92 22.92
C GLU A 46 -8.38 -2.07 21.67
N ILE A 47 -7.33 -2.31 20.89
CA ILE A 47 -7.09 -1.66 19.60
C ILE A 47 -8.26 -1.91 18.66
N ILE A 48 -8.68 -3.17 18.52
CA ILE A 48 -9.83 -3.53 17.70
C ILE A 48 -11.10 -2.81 18.16
N SER A 49 -11.35 -2.75 19.47
CA SER A 49 -12.51 -2.03 20.01
C SER A 49 -12.47 -0.54 19.65
N ARG A 50 -11.31 0.11 19.80
CA ARG A 50 -11.10 1.53 19.43
C ARG A 50 -11.31 1.79 17.95
N LEU A 51 -10.95 0.84 17.08
CA LEU A 51 -11.12 0.97 15.63
C LEU A 51 -12.61 0.94 15.19
N ARG A 52 -13.51 0.35 15.98
CA ARG A 52 -14.91 0.17 15.59
C ARG A 52 -15.65 1.49 15.39
N ASP A 53 -15.45 2.45 16.28
CA ASP A 53 -16.25 3.67 16.27
C ASP A 53 -15.88 4.61 15.12
N PRO A 54 -14.60 4.91 14.83
CA PRO A 54 -14.24 5.61 13.60
C PRO A 54 -14.71 4.83 12.36
N ALA A 55 -14.54 3.51 12.31
CA ALA A 55 -15.01 2.70 11.18
C ALA A 55 -16.53 2.82 10.94
N LYS A 56 -17.36 2.86 12.00
CA LYS A 56 -18.80 3.11 11.88
C LYS A 56 -19.08 4.50 11.33
N ILE A 57 -18.37 5.52 11.80
CA ILE A 57 -18.51 6.90 11.31
C ILE A 57 -18.12 7.00 9.84
N LEU A 58 -16.98 6.42 9.44
CA LEU A 58 -16.53 6.33 8.05
C LEU A 58 -17.61 5.67 7.16
N LYS A 59 -18.19 4.56 7.61
CA LYS A 59 -19.26 3.86 6.89
C LYS A 59 -20.52 4.70 6.76
N LYS A 60 -20.95 5.36 7.85
CA LYS A 60 -22.16 6.21 7.86
C LYS A 60 -22.00 7.42 6.93
N ASN A 61 -20.82 8.03 6.90
CA ASN A 61 -20.53 9.25 6.14
C ASN A 61 -19.79 8.99 4.83
N ASN A 62 -19.90 7.78 4.27
CA ASN A 62 -19.10 7.31 3.14
C ASN A 62 -19.20 8.16 1.86
N SER A 63 -20.22 9.00 1.72
CA SER A 63 -20.38 9.92 0.58
C SER A 63 -20.34 9.25 -0.79
N GLY A 64 -20.73 7.97 -0.87
CA GLY A 64 -20.66 7.13 -2.06
C GLY A 64 -19.21 6.81 -2.49
N LEU A 65 -18.29 6.69 -1.54
CA LEU A 65 -16.92 6.20 -1.73
C LEU A 65 -16.86 4.76 -1.19
N PRO A 66 -16.69 3.72 -2.02
CA PRO A 66 -16.74 2.34 -1.57
C PRO A 66 -15.65 1.98 -0.55
N ILE A 67 -14.48 2.63 -0.60
CA ILE A 67 -13.38 2.41 0.35
C ILE A 67 -13.79 2.69 1.81
N LEU A 68 -14.76 3.58 2.03
CA LEU A 68 -15.30 3.92 3.35
C LEU A 68 -16.42 2.96 3.78
N GLN A 69 -17.06 2.27 2.84
CA GLN A 69 -18.15 1.33 3.11
C GLN A 69 -17.65 -0.09 3.41
N LYS A 70 -16.64 -0.53 2.67
CA LYS A 70 -16.08 -1.89 2.71
C LYS A 70 -15.16 -2.07 3.92
N GLU A 71 -14.59 -3.26 4.05
CA GLU A 71 -13.72 -3.69 5.13
C GLU A 71 -12.40 -2.89 5.18
N SER A 72 -12.02 -2.27 4.06
CA SER A 72 -10.93 -1.28 3.99
C SER A 72 -11.09 -0.11 4.94
N ARG A 73 -12.31 0.18 5.41
CA ARG A 73 -12.54 1.23 6.41
C ARG A 73 -11.80 1.00 7.73
N TYR A 74 -11.46 -0.24 8.09
CA TYR A 74 -10.68 -0.51 9.31
C TYR A 74 -9.22 -0.09 9.16
N HIS A 75 -8.66 -0.20 7.95
CA HIS A 75 -7.36 0.37 7.65
C HIS A 75 -7.39 1.91 7.79
N LEU A 76 -8.39 2.56 7.21
CA LEU A 76 -8.57 4.02 7.35
C LEU A 76 -8.91 4.45 8.79
N SER A 77 -9.58 3.59 9.56
CA SER A 77 -9.84 3.83 10.99
C SER A 77 -8.54 3.86 11.80
N ALA A 78 -7.63 2.92 11.52
CA ALA A 78 -6.32 2.91 12.16
C ALA A 78 -5.52 4.17 11.84
N GLU A 79 -5.58 4.64 10.59
CA GLU A 79 -4.97 5.91 10.21
C GLU A 79 -5.54 7.11 10.96
N VAL A 80 -6.86 7.20 11.04
CA VAL A 80 -7.54 8.30 11.72
C VAL A 80 -7.13 8.34 13.20
N LEU A 81 -7.01 7.18 13.86
CA LEU A 81 -6.56 7.10 15.24
C LEU A 81 -5.07 7.43 15.41
N LEU A 82 -4.19 6.94 14.52
CA LEU A 82 -2.74 7.19 14.61
C LEU A 82 -2.38 8.67 14.46
N ASN A 83 -3.18 9.40 13.70
CA ASN A 83 -2.95 10.82 13.44
C ASN A 83 -3.84 11.74 14.32
N ASP A 84 -4.50 11.19 15.34
CA ASP A 84 -5.43 11.90 16.23
C ASP A 84 -6.47 12.77 15.46
N ARG A 85 -7.01 12.21 14.37
CA ARG A 85 -7.95 12.93 13.50
C ARG A 85 -9.39 12.66 13.93
N ASP A 86 -10.23 13.68 13.81
CA ASP A 86 -11.67 13.51 13.93
C ASP A 86 -12.25 12.77 12.70
N PRO A 87 -12.91 11.61 12.89
CA PRO A 87 -13.42 10.81 11.76
C PRO A 87 -14.47 11.54 10.93
N GLN A 88 -15.26 12.42 11.55
CA GLN A 88 -16.30 13.21 10.88
C GLN A 88 -15.65 14.22 9.93
N THR A 89 -14.66 14.96 10.42
CA THR A 89 -13.87 15.92 9.65
C THR A 89 -13.16 15.23 8.49
N PHE A 90 -12.55 14.06 8.72
CA PHE A 90 -11.94 13.25 7.65
C PHE A 90 -12.95 12.90 6.54
N THR A 91 -14.15 12.42 6.90
CA THR A 91 -15.18 12.07 5.90
C THR A 91 -15.74 13.29 5.15
N ALA A 92 -15.83 14.44 5.82
CA ALA A 92 -16.23 15.69 5.20
C ALA A 92 -15.18 16.15 4.17
N ALA A 93 -13.90 16.07 4.50
CA ALA A 93 -12.80 16.39 3.59
C ALA A 93 -12.77 15.44 2.37
N MET A 94 -12.97 14.14 2.58
CA MET A 94 -13.13 13.15 1.48
C MET A 94 -14.29 13.48 0.54
N LYS A 95 -15.42 13.95 1.09
CA LYS A 95 -16.60 14.36 0.31
C LYS A 95 -16.32 15.62 -0.51
N ALA A 96 -15.63 16.61 0.08
CA ALA A 96 -15.20 17.82 -0.61
C ALA A 96 -14.25 17.47 -1.77
N GLY A 97 -13.19 16.70 -1.49
CA GLY A 97 -12.25 16.24 -2.50
C GLY A 97 -12.89 15.44 -3.64
N LYS A 98 -13.91 14.62 -3.36
CA LYS A 98 -14.70 13.94 -4.42
C LYS A 98 -15.38 14.93 -5.37
N SER A 99 -15.83 16.08 -4.86
CA SER A 99 -16.43 17.12 -5.69
C SER A 99 -15.39 17.80 -6.57
N ASP A 100 -14.20 18.07 -6.02
CA ASP A 100 -13.11 18.70 -6.77
C ASP A 100 -12.45 17.74 -7.77
N TRP A 101 -12.36 16.45 -7.45
CA TRP A 101 -11.95 15.39 -8.39
C TRP A 101 -12.78 15.40 -9.67
N LYS A 102 -14.10 15.59 -9.54
CA LYS A 102 -15.01 15.72 -10.69
C LYS A 102 -14.73 16.98 -11.50
N LYS A 103 -14.46 18.11 -10.84
CA LYS A 103 -14.12 19.38 -11.52
C LYS A 103 -12.81 19.26 -12.28
N ALA A 104 -11.80 18.62 -11.69
CA ALA A 104 -10.51 18.33 -12.34
C ALA A 104 -10.64 17.35 -13.52
N ARG A 105 -11.76 16.63 -13.66
CA ARG A 105 -11.97 15.60 -14.70
C ARG A 105 -10.94 14.46 -14.64
N LEU A 106 -10.50 14.10 -13.44
CA LEU A 106 -9.72 12.88 -13.22
C LEU A 106 -10.55 11.64 -13.56
N LYS A 107 -9.87 10.56 -13.97
CA LYS A 107 -10.53 9.33 -14.44
C LYS A 107 -11.46 8.75 -13.36
N LYS A 108 -12.62 8.27 -13.79
CA LYS A 108 -13.65 7.72 -12.91
C LYS A 108 -13.34 6.26 -12.58
N ASP A 109 -12.86 6.02 -11.37
CA ASP A 109 -12.87 4.73 -10.70
C ASP A 109 -13.16 5.01 -9.23
N SER A 110 -14.26 4.48 -8.70
CA SER A 110 -14.75 4.86 -7.38
C SER A 110 -13.86 4.35 -6.23
N ASN A 111 -13.18 3.21 -6.41
CA ASN A 111 -12.25 2.67 -5.42
C ASN A 111 -10.93 3.44 -5.46
N CYS A 112 -10.37 3.64 -6.66
CA CYS A 112 -9.09 4.31 -6.83
C CYS A 112 -9.17 5.80 -6.47
N MET A 113 -10.29 6.46 -6.78
CA MET A 113 -10.55 7.83 -6.33
C MET A 113 -10.60 7.91 -4.81
N GLY A 114 -11.38 7.08 -4.14
CA GLY A 114 -11.47 7.10 -2.66
C GLY A 114 -10.12 6.82 -2.01
N ALA A 115 -9.36 5.87 -2.55
CA ALA A 115 -8.00 5.57 -2.14
C ALA A 115 -7.05 6.77 -2.30
N ALA A 116 -7.02 7.40 -3.47
CA ALA A 116 -6.15 8.55 -3.74
C ALA A 116 -6.51 9.76 -2.85
N LEU A 117 -7.81 10.04 -2.66
CA LEU A 117 -8.24 11.12 -1.77
C LEU A 117 -7.82 10.84 -0.32
N ALA A 118 -7.93 9.59 0.15
CA ALA A 118 -7.47 9.22 1.49
C ALA A 118 -5.96 9.44 1.63
N VAL A 119 -5.17 8.97 0.67
CA VAL A 119 -3.71 9.18 0.61
C VAL A 119 -3.35 10.67 0.70
N MET A 120 -4.04 11.52 -0.06
CA MET A 120 -3.76 12.97 -0.09
C MET A 120 -4.12 13.67 1.23
N LEU A 121 -5.11 13.16 1.97
CA LEU A 121 -5.44 13.70 3.28
C LEU A 121 -4.40 13.29 4.33
N LEU A 122 -3.84 12.09 4.22
CA LEU A 122 -2.98 11.53 5.27
C LEU A 122 -1.63 12.23 5.43
N SER A 123 -1.17 13.06 4.49
CA SER A 123 0.05 13.86 4.64
C SER A 123 -0.17 15.16 5.41
N ASP A 124 -0.78 15.07 6.61
CA ASP A 124 -1.07 16.20 7.52
C ASP A 124 -1.94 17.33 6.96
N LYS A 125 -2.61 17.08 5.83
CA LYS A 125 -3.55 18.04 5.26
C LYS A 125 -4.94 17.88 5.86
N ALA A 126 -5.50 18.98 6.35
CA ALA A 126 -6.90 19.06 6.78
C ALA A 126 -7.90 19.02 5.60
N SER A 127 -7.43 19.36 4.39
CA SER A 127 -8.23 19.42 3.16
C SER A 127 -7.41 19.07 1.94
N ILE A 128 -8.07 18.65 0.86
CA ILE A 128 -7.44 18.37 -0.43
C ILE A 128 -7.44 19.65 -1.26
N ASP A 129 -6.27 20.17 -1.62
CA ASP A 129 -6.17 21.35 -2.49
C ASP A 129 -6.52 20.97 -3.93
N SER A 130 -7.32 21.82 -4.58
CA SER A 130 -7.60 21.75 -6.01
C SER A 130 -6.33 21.76 -6.87
N HIS A 131 -5.28 22.48 -6.44
CA HIS A 131 -3.98 22.50 -7.12
C HIS A 131 -3.32 21.11 -7.11
N ASP A 132 -3.35 20.42 -5.97
CA ASP A 132 -2.78 19.07 -5.84
C ASP A 132 -3.51 18.06 -6.74
N LEU A 133 -4.84 18.17 -6.85
CA LEU A 133 -5.63 17.33 -7.75
C LEU A 133 -5.31 17.59 -9.22
N GLN A 134 -5.06 18.85 -9.58
CA GLN A 134 -4.66 19.22 -10.94
C GLN A 134 -3.25 18.70 -11.26
N ALA A 135 -2.31 18.82 -10.32
CA ALA A 135 -0.97 18.24 -10.45
C ALA A 135 -1.03 16.72 -10.63
N LEU A 136 -1.83 16.01 -9.80
CA LEU A 136 -2.04 14.57 -9.93
C LEU A 136 -2.60 14.18 -11.30
N LYS A 137 -3.53 14.98 -11.84
CA LYS A 137 -4.07 14.79 -13.18
C LYS A 137 -3.01 14.92 -14.26
N GLU A 138 -2.21 15.97 -14.20
CA GLU A 138 -1.16 16.23 -15.18
C GLU A 138 -0.11 15.12 -15.17
N ALA A 139 0.30 14.67 -13.99
CA ALA A 139 1.17 13.52 -13.81
C ALA A 139 0.58 12.23 -14.40
N TYR A 140 -0.68 11.92 -14.08
CA TYR A 140 -1.37 10.73 -14.62
C TYR A 140 -1.51 10.79 -16.14
N ASP A 141 -1.95 11.91 -16.70
CA ASP A 141 -2.14 12.07 -18.14
C ASP A 141 -0.82 11.99 -18.91
N ARG A 142 0.27 12.53 -18.34
CA ARG A 142 1.63 12.40 -18.90
C ARG A 142 2.06 10.95 -18.99
N LEU A 143 1.97 10.21 -17.88
CA LEU A 143 2.29 8.79 -17.87
C LEU A 143 1.36 8.00 -18.80
N ALA A 144 0.09 8.39 -18.92
CA ALA A 144 -0.89 7.72 -19.79
C ALA A 144 -0.57 7.92 -21.27
N LYS A 145 -0.01 9.09 -21.63
CA LYS A 145 0.46 9.40 -22.98
C LYS A 145 1.63 8.50 -23.38
N ASN A 146 2.60 8.31 -22.48
CA ASN A 146 3.82 7.55 -22.76
C ASN A 146 3.64 6.03 -22.59
N HIS A 147 2.76 5.60 -21.67
CA HIS A 147 2.58 4.19 -21.28
C HIS A 147 1.12 3.73 -21.33
N ARG A 148 0.39 4.10 -22.38
CA ARG A 148 -1.06 3.86 -22.52
C ARG A 148 -1.52 2.44 -22.15
N TRP A 149 -0.70 1.42 -22.44
CA TRP A 149 -1.02 0.01 -22.20
C TRP A 149 -0.72 -0.48 -20.78
N SER A 150 0.14 0.23 -20.05
CA SER A 150 0.56 -0.11 -18.68
C SER A 150 -0.12 0.77 -17.62
N ILE A 151 -0.78 1.86 -18.03
CA ILE A 151 -1.51 2.77 -17.16
C ILE A 151 -2.96 2.31 -16.95
N ARG A 152 -3.35 2.25 -15.68
CA ARG A 152 -4.73 2.02 -15.22
C ARG A 152 -5.04 2.94 -14.03
N PRO A 153 -6.32 3.23 -13.73
CA PRO A 153 -6.69 4.10 -12.61
C PRO A 153 -6.15 3.64 -11.25
N ASN A 154 -5.85 2.34 -11.09
CA ASN A 154 -5.30 1.77 -9.86
C ASN A 154 -3.92 2.32 -9.48
N ILE A 155 -3.21 3.02 -10.36
CA ILE A 155 -1.95 3.67 -9.98
C ILE A 155 -2.17 4.99 -9.25
N LEU A 156 -3.36 5.61 -9.36
CA LEU A 156 -3.62 6.96 -8.84
C LEU A 156 -3.34 7.11 -7.35
N PRO A 157 -3.67 6.15 -6.47
CA PRO A 157 -3.34 6.26 -5.05
C PRO A 157 -1.84 6.24 -4.80
N LEU A 158 -1.11 5.34 -5.48
CA LEU A 158 0.34 5.24 -5.36
C LEU A 158 1.04 6.48 -5.94
N LEU A 159 0.54 7.03 -7.06
CA LEU A 159 1.03 8.25 -7.66
C LEU A 159 0.77 9.48 -6.77
N ALA A 160 -0.43 9.57 -6.18
CA ALA A 160 -0.76 10.63 -5.22
C ALA A 160 0.16 10.57 -3.99
N PHE A 161 0.52 9.38 -3.52
CA PHE A 161 1.51 9.26 -2.45
C PHE A 161 2.89 9.69 -2.93
N ALA A 162 3.35 9.14 -4.05
CA ALA A 162 4.68 9.41 -4.57
C ALA A 162 4.91 10.91 -4.80
N MET A 163 3.92 11.64 -5.31
CA MET A 163 4.00 13.09 -5.50
C MET A 163 4.10 13.90 -4.21
N GLN A 164 3.68 13.35 -3.06
CA GLN A 164 3.83 13.98 -1.75
C GLN A 164 5.23 13.80 -1.15
N VAL A 165 5.99 12.82 -1.66
CA VAL A 165 7.39 12.56 -1.26
C VAL A 165 8.36 13.14 -2.30
N ASN A 166 8.04 12.99 -3.57
CA ASN A 166 8.81 13.42 -4.73
C ASN A 166 7.89 14.09 -5.74
N PRO A 167 7.87 15.43 -5.85
CA PRO A 167 7.05 16.17 -6.81
C PRO A 167 7.26 15.72 -8.27
N ASP A 168 8.46 15.23 -8.60
CA ASP A 168 8.84 14.76 -9.94
C ASP A 168 8.59 13.25 -10.14
N ALA A 169 7.79 12.62 -9.28
CA ALA A 169 7.55 11.17 -9.29
C ALA A 169 7.13 10.61 -10.66
N ALA A 170 6.34 11.36 -11.43
CA ALA A 170 5.92 10.93 -12.76
C ALA A 170 7.10 10.92 -13.77
N ASP A 171 7.97 11.92 -13.72
CA ASP A 171 9.14 11.99 -14.60
C ASP A 171 10.18 10.93 -14.24
N PHE A 172 10.39 10.72 -12.94
CA PHE A 172 11.22 9.63 -12.46
C PHE A 172 10.67 8.28 -12.95
N ALA A 173 9.36 8.03 -12.75
CA ALA A 173 8.73 6.78 -13.16
C ALA A 173 8.85 6.55 -14.68
N ASP A 174 8.65 7.59 -15.50
CA ASP A 174 8.83 7.51 -16.96
C ASP A 174 10.27 7.13 -17.34
N SER A 175 11.26 7.73 -16.65
CA SER A 175 12.68 7.53 -16.93
C SER A 175 13.23 6.15 -16.52
N ILE A 176 12.68 5.54 -15.46
CA ILE A 176 13.18 4.28 -14.91
C ILE A 176 12.59 3.05 -15.61
N ILE A 177 11.39 3.15 -16.20
CA ILE A 177 10.71 2.04 -16.87
C ILE A 177 11.58 1.35 -17.94
N PRO A 178 12.27 2.05 -18.86
CA PRO A 178 13.16 1.41 -19.82
C PRO A 178 14.28 0.60 -19.16
N LYS A 179 14.85 1.12 -18.06
CA LYS A 179 15.91 0.46 -17.30
C LYS A 179 15.39 -0.80 -16.60
N MET A 180 14.22 -0.72 -15.97
CA MET A 180 13.56 -1.89 -15.35
C MET A 180 13.24 -2.98 -16.39
N ARG A 181 12.79 -2.61 -17.59
CA ARG A 181 12.49 -3.57 -18.66
C ARG A 181 13.73 -4.22 -19.25
N ALA A 182 14.87 -3.53 -19.23
CA ALA A 182 16.14 -4.09 -19.66
C ALA A 182 16.77 -5.03 -18.61
N ALA A 183 16.43 -4.85 -17.33
CA ALA A 183 16.97 -5.65 -16.25
C ALA A 183 16.30 -7.04 -16.18
N PRO A 184 17.08 -8.12 -15.98
CA PRO A 184 16.53 -9.45 -15.85
C PRO A 184 15.66 -9.55 -14.60
N ASN A 185 14.47 -10.14 -14.75
CA ASN A 185 13.48 -10.36 -13.69
C ASN A 185 12.74 -9.12 -13.16
N LEU A 186 13.01 -7.93 -13.70
CA LEU A 186 12.26 -6.71 -13.39
C LEU A 186 11.33 -6.32 -14.55
N GLY A 187 10.49 -5.30 -14.34
CA GLY A 187 9.82 -4.60 -15.42
C GLY A 187 8.75 -5.41 -16.16
N LYS A 188 8.05 -6.29 -15.44
CA LYS A 188 7.02 -7.18 -15.99
C LYS A 188 5.63 -6.53 -15.96
N ILE A 189 4.62 -7.23 -15.44
CA ILE A 189 3.20 -6.86 -15.55
C ILE A 189 2.86 -5.54 -14.85
N LEU A 190 3.53 -5.23 -13.72
CA LEU A 190 3.22 -4.08 -12.85
C LEU A 190 4.32 -3.01 -12.85
N VAL A 191 5.11 -2.93 -13.93
CA VAL A 191 6.28 -2.03 -14.02
C VAL A 191 5.96 -0.56 -13.72
N MET A 192 4.75 -0.09 -14.00
CA MET A 192 4.35 1.29 -13.68
C MET A 192 4.23 1.49 -12.16
N GLN A 193 3.59 0.57 -11.44
CA GLN A 193 3.52 0.63 -9.98
C GLN A 193 4.91 0.51 -9.36
N GLU A 194 5.77 -0.35 -9.91
CA GLU A 194 7.17 -0.49 -9.49
C GLU A 194 7.94 0.83 -9.64
N ALA A 195 7.80 1.47 -10.80
CA ALA A 195 8.45 2.74 -11.12
C ALA A 195 7.97 3.90 -10.23
N ILE A 196 6.66 3.97 -9.97
CA ILE A 196 6.10 4.98 -9.05
C ILE A 196 6.57 4.71 -7.61
N ALA A 197 6.56 3.45 -7.18
CA ALA A 197 7.09 3.07 -5.86
C ALA A 197 8.57 3.46 -5.69
N ALA A 198 9.39 3.18 -6.70
CA ALA A 198 10.79 3.53 -6.74
C ALA A 198 11.07 5.04 -6.63
N SER A 199 10.18 5.88 -7.16
CA SER A 199 10.37 7.33 -7.14
C SER A 199 10.41 7.95 -5.75
N MET A 200 9.96 7.22 -4.73
CA MET A 200 9.93 7.68 -3.33
C MET A 200 11.21 7.39 -2.56
N THR A 201 12.15 6.66 -3.17
CA THR A 201 13.34 6.14 -2.48
C THR A 201 14.45 7.18 -2.31
N GLY A 202 14.40 8.27 -3.08
CA GLY A 202 15.46 9.28 -3.16
C GLY A 202 16.72 8.81 -3.91
N LEU A 203 16.74 7.58 -4.41
CA LEU A 203 17.86 7.01 -5.16
C LEU A 203 17.77 7.35 -6.65
N SER A 204 18.92 7.30 -7.35
CA SER A 204 18.93 7.38 -8.81
C SER A 204 18.29 6.15 -9.45
N ALA A 205 17.85 6.27 -10.70
CA ALA A 205 17.22 5.18 -11.41
C ALA A 205 18.11 3.93 -11.56
N ASP A 206 19.43 4.12 -11.70
CA ASP A 206 20.38 3.00 -11.79
C ASP A 206 20.57 2.29 -10.44
N GLU A 207 20.65 3.07 -9.35
CA GLU A 207 20.75 2.51 -7.99
C GLU A 207 19.52 1.72 -7.61
N VAL A 208 18.31 2.23 -7.92
CA VAL A 208 17.06 1.49 -7.70
C VAL A 208 17.09 0.16 -8.46
N VAL A 209 17.39 0.18 -9.76
CA VAL A 209 17.36 -1.05 -10.58
C VAL A 209 18.38 -2.08 -10.08
N ALA A 210 19.58 -1.62 -9.69
CA ALA A 210 20.61 -2.48 -9.10
C ALA A 210 20.13 -3.09 -7.79
N ARG A 211 19.61 -2.28 -6.85
CA ARG A 211 19.11 -2.75 -5.54
C ARG A 211 17.91 -3.67 -5.68
N MET A 212 16.93 -3.34 -6.53
CA MET A 212 15.78 -4.21 -6.80
C MET A 212 16.23 -5.57 -7.34
N SER A 213 17.17 -5.58 -8.29
CA SER A 213 17.70 -6.83 -8.86
C SER A 213 18.38 -7.68 -7.79
N ALA A 214 19.17 -7.07 -6.90
CA ALA A 214 19.83 -7.75 -5.80
C ALA A 214 18.83 -8.33 -4.79
N ILE A 215 17.79 -7.56 -4.40
CA ILE A 215 16.73 -8.04 -3.49
C ILE A 215 15.98 -9.22 -4.10
N VAL A 216 15.58 -9.12 -5.37
CA VAL A 216 14.89 -10.22 -6.08
C VAL A 216 15.78 -11.46 -6.16
N HIS A 217 17.08 -11.28 -6.41
CA HIS A 217 18.03 -12.38 -6.46
C HIS A 217 18.14 -13.07 -5.09
N ALA A 218 18.39 -12.31 -4.02
CA ALA A 218 18.52 -12.84 -2.66
C ALA A 218 17.25 -13.59 -2.20
N LEU A 219 16.04 -13.06 -2.51
CA LEU A 219 14.78 -13.75 -2.21
C LEU A 219 14.67 -15.09 -2.98
N LYS A 220 15.06 -15.11 -4.26
CA LYS A 220 15.02 -16.33 -5.09
C LYS A 220 16.00 -17.40 -4.62
N GLU A 221 17.22 -17.02 -4.26
CA GLU A 221 18.21 -17.97 -3.72
C GLU A 221 17.71 -18.68 -2.46
N ARG A 222 16.90 -17.99 -1.67
CA ARG A 222 16.25 -18.53 -0.47
C ARG A 222 14.92 -19.24 -0.74
N LYS A 223 14.58 -19.50 -2.01
CA LYS A 223 13.35 -20.20 -2.43
C LYS A 223 12.06 -19.50 -2.00
N PHE A 224 12.06 -18.16 -1.99
CA PHE A 224 10.82 -17.39 -1.80
C PHE A 224 9.77 -17.86 -2.83
N ASP A 225 8.64 -18.38 -2.35
CA ASP A 225 7.67 -19.15 -3.13
C ASP A 225 6.84 -18.24 -4.07
N ARG A 226 7.45 -17.79 -5.18
CA ARG A 226 6.79 -17.31 -6.42
C ARG A 226 7.79 -16.98 -7.53
N SER A 227 7.29 -16.96 -8.78
CA SER A 227 8.05 -16.52 -9.96
C SER A 227 8.30 -15.00 -10.02
N VAL A 228 7.54 -14.19 -9.27
CA VAL A 228 7.69 -12.73 -9.14
C VAL A 228 7.22 -12.27 -7.75
N PRO A 229 8.07 -11.63 -6.92
CA PRO A 229 7.66 -11.04 -5.63
C PRO A 229 6.72 -9.84 -5.83
N ASP A 230 6.15 -9.30 -4.74
CA ASP A 230 5.38 -8.05 -4.78
C ASP A 230 6.32 -6.89 -5.14
N MET A 231 6.46 -6.64 -6.45
CA MET A 231 7.51 -5.78 -6.98
C MET A 231 7.39 -4.31 -6.54
N PRO A 232 6.19 -3.70 -6.38
CA PRO A 232 6.07 -2.39 -5.73
C PRO A 232 6.63 -2.35 -4.31
N THR A 233 6.39 -3.41 -3.52
CA THR A 233 6.96 -3.55 -2.18
C THR A 233 8.49 -3.71 -2.23
N VAL A 234 9.01 -4.48 -3.19
CA VAL A 234 10.47 -4.58 -3.43
C VAL A 234 11.08 -3.25 -3.86
N ALA A 235 10.39 -2.47 -4.71
CA ALA A 235 10.85 -1.16 -5.12
C ALA A 235 10.98 -0.20 -3.93
N LEU A 236 9.97 -0.17 -3.05
CA LEU A 236 10.03 0.58 -1.79
C LEU A 236 11.18 0.12 -0.88
N ALA A 237 11.42 -1.19 -0.80
CA ALA A 237 12.49 -1.75 0.02
C ALA A 237 13.89 -1.23 -0.35
N THR A 238 14.08 -0.73 -1.57
CA THR A 238 15.37 -0.15 -1.97
C THR A 238 15.76 1.11 -1.19
N ALA A 239 14.78 1.80 -0.58
CA ALA A 239 15.00 2.95 0.29
C ALA A 239 15.58 2.57 1.66
N LEU A 240 15.55 1.29 2.02
CA LEU A 240 16.03 0.82 3.31
C LEU A 240 17.56 0.74 3.31
N ASP A 241 18.16 1.05 4.46
CA ASP A 241 19.59 0.85 4.70
C ASP A 241 19.85 -0.55 5.28
N VAL A 242 19.46 -1.57 4.50
CA VAL A 242 19.64 -2.98 4.83
C VAL A 242 20.18 -3.70 3.60
N SER A 243 21.08 -4.67 3.81
CA SER A 243 21.58 -5.47 2.69
C SER A 243 20.45 -6.34 2.10
N PRO A 244 20.45 -6.60 0.78
CA PRO A 244 19.50 -7.52 0.16
C PRO A 244 19.44 -8.90 0.81
N GLU A 245 20.60 -9.42 1.22
CA GLU A 245 20.77 -10.74 1.82
C GLU A 245 20.16 -10.81 3.22
N ASP A 246 20.38 -9.77 4.04
CA ASP A 246 19.80 -9.65 5.38
C ASP A 246 18.30 -9.46 5.31
N LEU A 247 17.81 -8.59 4.42
CA LEU A 247 16.38 -8.40 4.19
C LEU A 247 15.71 -9.72 3.79
N ALA A 248 16.29 -10.45 2.83
CA ALA A 248 15.75 -11.74 2.41
C ALA A 248 15.81 -12.78 3.53
N ALA A 249 16.85 -12.76 4.37
CA ALA A 249 16.93 -13.64 5.54
C ALA A 249 15.83 -13.35 6.56
N GLU A 250 15.61 -12.08 6.91
CA GLU A 250 14.56 -11.68 7.85
C GLU A 250 13.16 -12.02 7.33
N VAL A 251 12.89 -11.85 6.04
CA VAL A 251 11.62 -12.27 5.41
C VAL A 251 11.43 -13.77 5.55
N MET A 252 12.43 -14.58 5.23
CA MET A 252 12.31 -16.04 5.29
C MET A 252 12.23 -16.57 6.72
N GLN A 253 12.76 -15.85 7.71
CA GLN A 253 12.56 -16.16 9.13
C GLN A 253 11.11 -15.92 9.58
N ALA A 254 10.43 -14.91 9.03
CA ALA A 254 9.05 -14.60 9.39
C ALA A 254 8.02 -15.58 8.77
N VAL A 255 8.34 -16.22 7.63
CA VAL A 255 7.42 -17.11 6.91
C VAL A 255 6.88 -18.27 7.77
N PRO A 256 7.71 -19.10 8.45
CA PRO A 256 7.21 -20.23 9.24
C PRO A 256 6.30 -19.83 10.41
N MET A 257 6.52 -18.64 10.98
CA MET A 257 5.69 -18.13 12.06
C MET A 257 4.30 -17.76 11.56
N LEU A 258 4.20 -17.24 10.33
CA LEU A 258 2.92 -17.01 9.67
C LEU A 258 2.26 -18.32 9.21
N GLU A 259 3.01 -19.37 8.87
CA GLU A 259 2.46 -20.69 8.50
C GLU A 259 1.59 -21.31 9.60
N SER A 260 1.96 -21.11 10.87
CA SER A 260 1.24 -21.65 12.03
C SER A 260 -0.19 -21.12 12.23
N GLY A 261 -0.59 -20.03 11.55
CA GLY A 261 -1.87 -19.34 11.76
C GLY A 261 -2.99 -19.62 10.75
N PHE A 262 -2.96 -20.76 10.03
CA PHE A 262 -3.91 -21.15 8.97
C PHE A 262 -4.01 -20.15 7.81
N PHE A 263 -3.06 -20.18 6.88
CA PHE A 263 -3.15 -19.43 5.63
C PHE A 263 -2.79 -20.28 4.41
N ASN A 264 -3.14 -19.79 3.22
CA ASN A 264 -2.58 -20.30 1.97
C ASN A 264 -1.09 -19.96 1.93
N LYS A 265 -0.24 -20.96 1.65
CA LYS A 265 1.25 -20.89 1.66
C LYS A 265 1.84 -19.67 0.94
N TRP A 266 1.15 -19.20 -0.09
CA TRP A 266 1.53 -18.04 -0.90
C TRP A 266 1.37 -16.70 -0.16
N GLU A 267 0.33 -16.53 0.66
CA GLU A 267 0.06 -15.25 1.34
C GLU A 267 1.12 -14.98 2.40
N HIS A 268 1.70 -16.03 3.00
CA HIS A 268 2.75 -15.91 4.02
C HIS A 268 3.98 -15.17 3.54
N HIS A 269 4.43 -15.45 2.32
CA HIS A 269 5.64 -14.86 1.76
C HIS A 269 5.46 -13.37 1.48
N HIS A 270 4.31 -12.97 0.93
CA HIS A 270 4.00 -11.55 0.69
C HIS A 270 3.78 -10.80 2.00
N THR A 271 3.01 -11.35 2.93
CA THR A 271 2.76 -10.71 4.24
C THR A 271 4.05 -10.61 5.06
N ALA A 272 4.93 -11.62 5.01
CA ALA A 272 6.27 -11.55 5.61
C ALA A 272 7.09 -10.40 5.02
N LEU A 273 7.16 -10.30 3.68
CA LEU A 273 7.88 -9.22 3.00
C LEU A 273 7.35 -7.84 3.42
N GLN A 274 6.03 -7.64 3.41
CA GLN A 274 5.41 -6.38 3.82
C GLN A 274 5.64 -6.06 5.29
N LEU A 275 5.55 -7.05 6.18
CA LEU A 275 5.77 -6.87 7.61
C LEU A 275 7.21 -6.46 7.92
N VAL A 276 8.19 -7.16 7.34
CA VAL A 276 9.62 -6.86 7.55
C VAL A 276 9.93 -5.45 7.04
N ILE A 277 9.45 -5.10 5.85
CA ILE A 277 9.67 -3.76 5.29
C ILE A 277 8.97 -2.69 6.13
N ALA A 278 7.74 -2.92 6.59
CA ALA A 278 7.04 -1.99 7.48
C ALA A 278 7.75 -1.81 8.83
N ASP A 279 8.33 -2.88 9.39
CA ASP A 279 9.14 -2.83 10.60
C ASP A 279 10.40 -1.98 10.41
N HIS A 280 11.13 -2.16 9.29
CA HIS A 280 12.26 -1.29 8.96
C HIS A 280 11.85 0.17 8.81
N PHE A 281 10.79 0.46 8.06
CA PHE A 281 10.29 1.82 7.90
C PHE A 281 9.88 2.46 9.22
N SER A 282 9.24 1.73 10.13
CA SER A 282 8.83 2.26 11.45
C SER A 282 10.00 2.72 12.33
N ARG A 283 11.23 2.30 12.01
CA ARG A 283 12.46 2.69 12.74
C ARG A 283 13.18 3.87 12.08
N MET A 284 12.75 4.29 10.90
CA MET A 284 13.35 5.42 10.20
C MET A 284 12.78 6.74 10.74
N ASP A 285 13.65 7.72 10.93
CA ASP A 285 13.25 9.09 11.29
C ASP A 285 13.09 9.95 10.03
N ASN A 286 12.15 9.58 9.16
CA ASN A 286 11.88 10.32 7.93
C ASN A 286 10.41 10.20 7.49
N GLN A 287 10.00 10.97 6.49
CA GLN A 287 8.62 11.00 6.00
C GLN A 287 8.14 9.63 5.45
N LEU A 288 9.05 8.73 5.07
CA LEU A 288 8.69 7.38 4.62
C LEU A 288 8.21 6.49 5.77
N SER A 289 8.69 6.68 7.00
CA SER A 289 8.25 5.88 8.16
C SER A 289 6.76 6.04 8.45
N ALA A 290 6.25 7.25 8.29
CA ALA A 290 4.84 7.56 8.53
C ALA A 290 3.90 6.96 7.47
N ILE A 291 4.36 6.86 6.21
CA ILE A 291 3.47 6.64 5.05
C ILE A 291 3.73 5.31 4.33
N ALA A 292 4.91 4.70 4.46
CA ALA A 292 5.19 3.41 3.85
C ALA A 292 4.27 2.28 4.39
N PRO A 293 3.98 2.16 5.70
CA PRO A 293 3.04 1.14 6.20
C PRO A 293 1.63 1.29 5.61
N PHE A 294 1.14 2.54 5.50
CA PHE A 294 -0.12 2.85 4.83
C PHE A 294 -0.08 2.44 3.36
N THR A 295 1.01 2.77 2.66
CA THR A 295 1.17 2.51 1.23
C THR A 295 1.25 1.03 0.93
N LEU A 296 1.96 0.24 1.74
CA LEU A 296 1.98 -1.22 1.63
C LEU A 296 0.57 -1.79 1.82
N ALA A 297 -0.15 -1.32 2.85
CA ALA A 297 -1.53 -1.70 3.08
C ALA A 297 -2.49 -1.26 1.95
N MET A 298 -2.20 -0.14 1.28
CA MET A 298 -2.93 0.33 0.10
C MET A 298 -2.60 -0.45 -1.18
N ILE A 299 -1.34 -0.84 -1.41
CA ILE A 299 -0.93 -1.74 -2.48
C ILE A 299 -1.65 -3.08 -2.31
N THR A 300 -1.70 -3.60 -1.09
CA THR A 300 -2.45 -4.80 -0.72
C THR A 300 -3.95 -4.67 -1.01
N TYR A 301 -4.57 -3.54 -0.64
CA TYR A 301 -5.96 -3.24 -0.96
C TYR A 301 -6.22 -3.23 -2.48
N LEU A 302 -5.39 -2.52 -3.25
CA LEU A 302 -5.57 -2.38 -4.69
C LEU A 302 -5.32 -3.69 -5.43
N GLY A 303 -4.31 -4.47 -5.01
CA GLY A 303 -4.04 -5.80 -5.54
C GLY A 303 -5.21 -6.77 -5.33
N ALA A 304 -5.83 -6.75 -4.15
CA ALA A 304 -7.02 -7.56 -3.85
C ALA A 304 -8.24 -7.16 -4.68
N THR A 305 -8.46 -5.86 -4.92
CA THR A 305 -9.58 -5.39 -5.75
C THR A 305 -9.37 -5.62 -7.24
N ALA A 306 -8.12 -5.64 -7.73
CA ALA A 306 -7.81 -5.90 -9.14
C ALA A 306 -7.93 -7.39 -9.53
N GLY A 307 -7.83 -8.32 -8.57
CA GLY A 307 -8.02 -9.74 -8.79
C GLY A 307 -9.49 -10.21 -8.75
N GLY A 308 -10.41 -9.38 -8.24
CA GLY A 308 -11.82 -9.73 -8.09
C GLY A 308 -12.66 -9.65 -9.38
N ASP A 309 -12.14 -9.01 -10.43
CA ASP A 309 -12.82 -8.88 -11.72
C ASP A 309 -12.50 -10.05 -12.69
N GLY A 310 -11.78 -11.07 -12.23
CA GLY A 310 -11.28 -12.18 -13.05
C GLY A 310 -12.13 -13.46 -13.11
N ASP A 311 -13.02 -13.71 -12.14
CA ASP A 311 -13.74 -14.99 -12.00
C ASP A 311 -15.28 -14.84 -12.10
N GLY A 312 -15.74 -13.95 -12.98
CA GLY A 312 -17.16 -13.65 -13.22
C GLY A 312 -17.69 -14.00 -14.61
N GLY A 313 -16.99 -14.84 -15.38
CA GLY A 313 -17.40 -15.15 -16.76
C GLY A 313 -17.09 -16.60 -17.15
N GLY A 314 -18.08 -17.49 -16.97
CA GLY A 314 -18.02 -18.87 -17.44
C GLY A 314 -19.21 -19.69 -16.97
N GLY A 315 -20.39 -19.44 -17.54
CA GLY A 315 -21.61 -20.17 -17.23
C GLY A 315 -22.82 -19.66 -18.01
N GLY A 316 -22.78 -19.84 -19.33
CA GLY A 316 -23.89 -19.69 -20.25
C GLY A 316 -23.67 -20.63 -21.42
#